data_AF-A0A8R7QBP0-F1
#
_entry.id   AF-A0A8R7QBP0-F1
#
_cell.length_a   1.000
_cell.length_b   1.000
_cell.length_c   1.000
_cell.angle_alpha   90.00
_cell.angle_beta   90.00
_cell.angle_gamma   90.00
#
_symmetry.space_group_name_H-M   'P 1'
#
loop_
_entity.id
_entity.type
_entity.pdbx_description
1 polymer ?
#
loop_
_entity_poly.entity_id
_entity_poly.type
_entity_poly.pdbx_seq_one_letter_code
_entity_poly.pdbx_strand_id
1 'polypeptide(L)' 'MQADVFLAPQIFAAVTRYQIDMSNYPTLARLYDQYMTHPAFEAALPDRQPDAPSSA' A
#
# COMPACT_ATOMS: atom_id res chain seq x y z
N MET A 1 -2.42 -0.61 15.33
CA MET A 1 -1.01 -0.98 15.08
C MET A 1 -0.87 -2.37 14.45
N GLN A 2 -1.36 -3.47 15.03
CA GLN A 2 -1.18 -4.80 14.40
C GLN A 2 -2.06 -5.00 13.15
N ALA A 3 -3.30 -4.50 13.14
CA ALA A 3 -4.18 -4.61 11.99
C ALA A 3 -3.64 -3.86 10.75
N ASP A 4 -3.04 -2.68 10.97
CA ASP A 4 -2.55 -1.80 9.90
C ASP A 4 -1.40 -2.44 9.10
N VAL A 5 -0.55 -3.24 9.76
CA VAL A 5 0.55 -3.98 9.12
C VAL A 5 0.04 -5.00 8.11
N PHE A 6 -1.09 -5.66 8.38
CA PHE A 6 -1.70 -6.59 7.43
C PHE A 6 -2.57 -5.88 6.40
N LEU A 7 -3.20 -4.78 6.78
CA LEU A 7 -4.13 -4.05 5.94
C LEU A 7 -3.42 -3.22 4.86
N ALA A 8 -2.31 -2.56 5.19
CA ALA A 8 -1.55 -1.73 4.27
C ALA A 8 -1.15 -2.43 2.95
N PRO A 9 -0.54 -3.64 2.95
CA PRO A 9 -0.19 -4.31 1.70
C PRO A 9 -1.41 -4.74 0.88
N GLN A 10 -2.53 -5.09 1.54
CA GLN A 10 -3.78 -5.47 0.86
C GLN A 10 -4.40 -4.26 0.15
N ILE A 11 -4.48 -3.11 0.82
CA ILE A 11 -5.00 -1.88 0.20
C ILE A 11 -4.04 -1.42 -0.92
N PHE A 12 -2.72 -1.46 -0.70
CA PHE A 12 -1.75 -1.11 -1.73
C PHE A 12 -1.95 -1.94 -3.01
N ALA A 13 -2.03 -3.27 -2.89
CA ALA A 13 -2.27 -4.15 -4.02
C ALA A 13 -3.64 -3.89 -4.69
N ALA A 14 -4.68 -3.64 -3.90
CA ALA A 14 -6.01 -3.31 -4.42
C ALA A 14 -5.99 -2.06 -5.32
N VAL A 15 -5.26 -1.01 -4.93
CA VAL A 15 -5.13 0.22 -5.71
C VAL A 15 -4.20 0.04 -6.91
N THR A 16 -2.98 -0.45 -6.69
CA THR A 16 -1.90 -0.39 -7.70
C THR A 16 -1.92 -1.56 -8.67
N ARG A 17 -2.21 -2.78 -8.18
CA ARG A 17 -2.15 -4.00 -8.98
C ARG A 17 -3.51 -4.38 -9.57
N TYR A 18 -4.58 -4.22 -8.81
CA TYR A 18 -5.92 -4.64 -9.21
C TYR A 18 -6.82 -3.48 -9.64
N GLN A 19 -6.39 -2.23 -9.45
CA GLN A 19 -7.12 -1.02 -9.87
C GLN A 19 -8.58 -1.02 -9.39
N ILE A 20 -8.81 -1.48 -8.15
CA ILE A 20 -10.14 -1.52 -7.54
C ILE A 20 -10.59 -0.08 -7.28
N ASP A 21 -11.82 0.24 -7.68
CA ASP A 21 -12.43 1.53 -7.37
C ASP A 21 -12.68 1.67 -5.86
N MET A 22 -11.90 2.55 -5.24
CA MET A 22 -11.96 2.85 -3.81
C MET A 22 -13.05 3.85 -3.44
N SER A 23 -13.82 4.38 -4.40
CA SER A 23 -14.93 5.31 -4.13
C SER A 23 -15.97 4.72 -3.15
N ASN A 24 -16.19 3.40 -3.23
CA ASN A 24 -17.10 2.65 -2.36
C ASN A 24 -16.52 2.36 -0.97
N TYR A 25 -15.22 2.61 -0.76
CA TYR A 25 -14.48 2.27 0.46
C TYR A 25 -13.73 3.49 1.03
N PRO A 26 -14.43 4.58 1.39
CA PRO A 26 -13.81 5.86 1.75
C PRO A 26 -12.86 5.77 2.95
N THR A 27 -13.14 4.88 3.91
CA THR A 27 -12.24 4.65 5.05
C THR A 27 -10.92 4.00 4.61
N LEU A 28 -10.98 3.03 3.69
CA LEU A 28 -9.78 2.35 3.19
C LEU A 28 -8.97 3.29 2.30
N ALA A 29 -9.63 4.13 1.49
CA ALA A 29 -8.98 5.17 0.71
C ALA A 29 -8.21 6.15 1.61
N ARG A 30 -8.84 6.66 2.67
CA ARG A 30 -8.17 7.52 3.65
C ARG A 30 -6.97 6.83 4.33
N LEU A 31 -7.09 5.55 4.65
CA LEU A 31 -5.99 4.79 5.26
C LEU A 31 -4.84 4.58 4.28
N TYR A 32 -5.12 4.32 3.01
CA TYR A 32 -4.10 4.24 1.96
C TYR A 32 -3.26 5.52 1.92
N ASP A 33 -3.91 6.69 1.87
CA ASP A 33 -3.22 7.98 1.84
C ASP A 33 -2.32 8.16 3.08
N GLN A 34 -2.82 7.80 4.27
CA GLN A 34 -2.02 7.86 5.49
C GLN A 34 -0.82 6.89 5.46
N TYR A 35 -1.02 5.66 4.97
CA TYR A 35 0.06 4.69 4.87
C TYR A 35 1.16 5.14 3.90
N MET A 36 0.80 5.75 2.77
CA MET A 36 1.77 6.26 1.81
C MET A 36 2.61 7.44 2.34
N THR A 37 2.18 8.10 3.42
CA THR A 37 2.97 9.16 4.08
C THR A 37 3.85 8.65 5.23
N HIS A 38 3.66 7.41 5.67
CA HIS A 38 4.37 6.90 6.84
C HIS A 38 5.71 6.26 6.43
N PRO A 39 6.86 6.70 6.99
CA PRO A 39 8.18 6.23 6.55
C PRO A 39 8.36 4.72 6.59
N ALA A 40 7.79 4.04 7.60
CA ALA A 40 7.88 2.58 7.70
C ALA A 40 7.13 1.84 6.57
N PHE A 41 5.99 2.36 6.10
CA PHE A 41 5.24 1.75 5.00
C PHE A 41 5.88 2.11 3.66
N GLU A 42 6.39 3.33 3.52
CA GLU A 42 7.14 3.78 2.35
C GLU A 42 8.40 2.93 2.12
N ALA A 43 9.16 2.64 3.19
CA ALA A 43 10.34 1.77 3.14
C ALA A 43 10.00 0.29 2.85
N ALA A 44 8.77 -0.13 3.20
CA ALA A 44 8.27 -1.48 2.97
C ALA A 44 7.58 -1.65 1.60
N LEU A 45 7.58 -0.63 0.73
CA LEU A 45 7.00 -0.75 -0.61
C LEU A 45 7.71 -1.83 -1.43
N PRO A 46 7.00 -2.61 -2.25
CA PRO A 46 7.58 -3.69 -3.05
C PRO A 46 8.79 -3.26 -3.88
N ASP A 47 8.72 -2.09 -4.51
CA ASP A 47 9.78 -1.57 -5.40
C ASP A 47 11.06 -1.13 -4.66
N ARG A 48 11.00 -1.02 -3.32
CA ARG A 48 12.14 -0.63 -2.49
C ARG A 48 12.80 -1.82 -1.78
N GLN A 49 12.33 -3.04 -2.05
CA GLN A 49 12.91 -4.23 -1.44
C GLN A 49 14.18 -4.66 -2.20
N PRO A 50 15.18 -5.26 -1.51
CA PRO A 50 16.44 -5.68 -2.15
C PRO A 50 16.27 -6.69 -3.29
N ASP A 51 15.16 -7.43 -3.29
CA ASP A 51 14.78 -8.43 -4.28
C ASP A 51 13.80 -7.90 -5.34
N ALA A 52 13.47 -6.61 -5.30
CA ALA A 52 12.63 -5.99 -6.31
C ALA A 52 13.28 -6.16 -7.70
N PRO A 53 12.52 -6.59 -8.72
CA PRO A 53 13.06 -6.71 -10.06
C PRO A 53 13.53 -5.33 -10.53
N SER A 54 14.80 -5.23 -10.93
CA SER A 54 15.30 -4.03 -11.60
C SER A 54 14.43 -3.78 -12.83
N SER A 55 13.75 -2.64 -12.87
CA SER A 55 13.14 -2.17 -14.11
C SER A 55 14.28 -1.92 -15.09
N ALA A 56 14.45 -2.84 -16.04
CA ALA A 56 15.35 -2.68 -17.18
C ALA A 56 14.73 -1.75 -18.21
#